data_AF-A0A1G1FFH0-F1
#
_entry.id   AF-A0A1G1FFH0-F1
#
_cell.length_a   1.000
_cell.length_b   1.000
_cell.length_c   1.000
_cell.angle_alpha   90.00
_cell.angle_beta   90.00
_cell.angle_gamma   90.00
#
_symmetry.space_group_name_H-M   'P 1'
#
loop_
_entity.id
_entity.type
_entity.pdbx_description
1 polymer ?
#
loop_
_entity_poly.entity_id
_entity_poly.type
_entity_poly.pdbx_seq_one_letter_code
_entity_poly.pdbx_strand_id
1 'polypeptide(L)'
;MKRMVSEKRTQVYFPEKLYRDVQKRAQEESKSVAAVVREAVEKYLSDREIDWENDPIFKLEGICSSGLTDLSVNHDYYLYGGKKKYPDGGK
;
A
#
# COMPACT_ATOMS: atom_id res chain seq x y z
N MET A 1 -31.78 1.00 -9.14
CA MET A 1 -31.93 1.84 -7.93
C MET A 1 -30.70 2.73 -7.74
N LYS A 2 -30.86 4.05 -7.72
CA LYS A 2 -29.79 4.98 -7.34
C LYS A 2 -29.74 5.00 -5.81
N ARG A 3 -28.65 4.52 -5.18
CA ARG A 3 -28.48 4.65 -3.72
C ARG A 3 -28.42 6.14 -3.40
N MET A 4 -29.44 6.66 -2.71
CA MET A 4 -29.37 7.98 -2.10
C MET A 4 -28.40 7.89 -0.92
N VAL A 5 -27.22 8.46 -1.07
CA VAL A 5 -26.26 8.57 0.03
C VAL A 5 -26.81 9.63 0.99
N SER A 6 -27.23 9.24 2.18
CA SER A 6 -27.65 10.18 3.21
C SER A 6 -26.40 10.74 3.91
N GLU A 7 -25.97 11.95 3.55
CA GLU A 7 -24.87 12.63 4.25
C GLU A 7 -25.34 13.24 5.58
N LYS A 8 -24.52 13.12 6.62
CA LYS A 8 -24.73 13.78 7.92
C LYS A 8 -23.67 14.86 8.09
N ARG A 9 -24.09 16.07 8.47
CA ARG A 9 -23.16 17.17 8.78
C ARG A 9 -22.49 16.89 10.12
N THR A 10 -21.17 16.81 10.11
CA THR A 10 -20.34 16.62 11.30
C THR A 10 -19.37 17.78 11.43
N GLN A 11 -19.23 18.34 12.63
CA GLN A 11 -18.24 19.36 12.94
C GLN A 11 -17.12 18.75 13.78
N VAL A 12 -15.87 18.95 13.37
CA VAL A 12 -14.67 18.44 14.04
C VAL A 12 -13.60 19.52 14.02
N TYR A 13 -12.83 19.64 15.09
CA TYR A 13 -11.73 20.60 15.19
C TYR A 13 -10.42 19.97 14.75
N PHE A 14 -9.70 20.67 13.88
CA PHE A 14 -8.37 20.27 13.42
C PHE A 14 -7.34 21.23 14.00
N PRO A 15 -6.21 20.75 14.53
CA PRO A 15 -5.05 21.59 14.76
C PRO A 15 -4.68 22.32 13.46
N GLU A 16 -4.26 23.58 13.55
CA GLU A 16 -4.03 24.42 12.37
C GLU A 16 -3.02 23.79 11.39
N LYS A 17 -1.93 23.21 11.93
CA LYS A 17 -0.93 22.49 11.14
C LYS A 17 -1.56 21.33 10.35
N LEU A 18 -2.38 20.51 11.01
CA LEU A 18 -3.04 19.38 10.38
C LEU A 18 -3.99 19.84 9.27
N TYR A 19 -4.74 20.92 9.51
CA TYR A 19 -5.63 21.47 8.48
C TYR A 19 -4.84 21.95 7.24
N ARG A 20 -3.70 22.62 7.43
CA ARG A 20 -2.81 23.03 6.34
C ARG A 20 -2.28 21.83 5.54
N ASP A 21 -1.91 20.75 6.23
CA ASP A 21 -1.43 19.52 5.57
C ASP A 21 -2.54 18.90 4.69
N VAL A 22 -3.79 18.86 5.19
CA VAL A 22 -4.94 18.38 4.40
C VAL A 22 -5.23 19.30 3.21
N GLN A 23 -5.14 20.62 3.37
CA GLN A 23 -5.32 21.57 2.26
C GLN A 23 -4.27 21.37 1.17
N LYS A 24 -3.00 21.21 1.55
CA LYS A 24 -1.91 20.93 0.61
C LYS A 24 -2.19 19.64 -0.17
N ARG A 25 -2.61 18.58 0.53
CA ARG A 25 -2.95 17.31 -0.10
C ARG A 25 -4.12 17.43 -1.07
N ALA A 26 -5.16 18.17 -0.69
CA ALA A 26 -6.31 18.42 -1.54
C ALA A 26 -5.92 19.17 -2.82
N GLN A 27 -4.99 20.12 -2.74
CA GLN A 27 -4.44 20.81 -3.90
C GLN A 27 -3.63 19.88 -4.80
N GLU A 28 -2.71 19.08 -4.23
CA GLU A 28 -1.89 18.10 -4.97
C GLU A 28 -2.76 17.10 -5.73
N GLU A 29 -3.86 16.65 -5.14
CA GLU A 29 -4.79 15.67 -5.74
C GLU A 29 -5.91 16.29 -6.58
N SER A 30 -5.98 17.63 -6.70
CA SER A 30 -7.10 18.34 -7.34
C SER A 30 -8.48 17.93 -6.79
N LYS A 31 -8.57 17.74 -5.48
CA LYS A 31 -9.79 17.35 -4.75
C LYS A 31 -10.24 18.44 -3.78
N SER A 32 -11.47 18.33 -3.27
CA SER A 32 -11.90 19.14 -2.12
C SER A 32 -11.33 18.61 -0.81
N VAL A 33 -11.11 19.49 0.17
CA VAL A 33 -10.72 19.10 1.54
C VAL A 33 -11.68 18.06 2.12
N ALA A 34 -12.99 18.22 1.88
CA ALA A 34 -14.00 17.26 2.34
C ALA A 34 -13.85 15.88 1.69
N ALA A 35 -13.47 15.81 0.41
CA ALA A 35 -13.21 14.52 -0.25
C ALA A 35 -11.99 13.83 0.36
N VAL A 36 -10.88 14.57 0.56
CA VAL A 36 -9.68 14.02 1.21
C VAL A 36 -9.99 13.51 2.62
N VAL A 37 -10.74 14.28 3.41
CA VAL A 37 -11.13 13.85 4.78
C VAL A 37 -12.01 12.60 4.74
N ARG A 38 -13.00 12.54 3.86
CA ARG A 38 -13.87 11.35 3.72
C ARG A 38 -13.06 10.12 3.31
N GLU A 39 -12.23 10.23 2.28
CA GLU A 39 -11.39 9.12 1.82
C GLU A 39 -10.42 8.64 2.90
N ALA A 40 -9.81 9.57 3.65
CA ALA A 40 -8.92 9.24 4.75
C ALA A 40 -9.65 8.50 5.89
N VAL A 41 -10.86 8.94 6.25
CA VAL A 41 -11.69 8.29 7.28
C VAL A 41 -12.19 6.93 6.79
N GLU A 42 -12.66 6.83 5.54
CA GLU A 42 -13.03 5.57 4.92
C GLU A 42 -11.87 4.59 4.93
N LYS A 43 -10.68 5.02 4.53
CA LYS A 43 -9.46 4.21 4.58
C LYS A 43 -9.12 3.78 6.01
N TYR A 44 -9.11 4.70 6.97
CA TYR A 44 -8.82 4.39 8.37
C TYR A 44 -9.79 3.34 8.95
N LEU A 45 -11.07 3.39 8.55
CA LEU A 45 -12.09 2.42 8.99
C LEU A 45 -12.06 1.12 8.17
N SER A 46 -11.52 1.15 6.96
CA SER A 46 -11.43 0.01 6.04
C SER A 46 -10.12 -0.76 6.18
N ASP A 47 -9.08 -0.14 6.73
CA ASP A 47 -7.83 -0.77 7.16
C ASP A 47 -8.15 -1.70 8.36
N ARG A 48 -8.88 -2.78 8.07
CA ARG A 48 -8.89 -4.02 8.85
C ARG A 48 -7.65 -4.81 8.45
N GLU A 49 -7.21 -5.70 9.34
CA GLU A 49 -6.08 -6.62 9.10
C GLU A 49 -6.07 -7.13 7.66
N ILE A 50 -4.91 -7.03 7.01
CA ILE A 50 -4.70 -7.58 5.68
C ILE A 50 -5.01 -9.07 5.79
N ASP A 51 -6.05 -9.51 5.10
CA ASP A 51 -6.43 -10.91 5.00
C ASP A 51 -5.47 -11.60 4.02
N TRP A 52 -4.29 -11.93 4.53
CA TRP A 52 -3.26 -12.65 3.78
C TRP A 52 -3.75 -14.01 3.27
N GLU A 53 -4.71 -14.65 3.96
CA GLU A 53 -5.28 -15.93 3.53
C GLU A 53 -6.10 -15.78 2.24
N ASN A 54 -6.76 -14.62 2.04
CA ASN A 54 -7.60 -14.37 0.87
C ASN A 54 -6.99 -13.44 -0.19
N ASP A 55 -5.80 -12.92 0.03
CA ASP A 55 -5.11 -12.05 -0.93
C ASP A 55 -4.79 -12.80 -2.25
N PRO A 56 -5.35 -12.36 -3.40
CA PRO A 56 -5.14 -13.04 -4.68
C PRO A 56 -3.69 -13.06 -5.14
N ILE A 57 -2.87 -12.09 -4.76
CA ILE A 57 -1.44 -12.03 -5.10
C ILE A 57 -0.67 -13.02 -4.24
N PHE A 58 -0.97 -13.11 -2.94
CA PHE A 58 -0.37 -14.09 -2.05
C PHE A 58 -0.69 -15.53 -2.46
N LYS A 59 -1.89 -15.78 -2.98
CA LYS A 59 -2.26 -17.07 -3.59
C LYS A 59 -1.45 -17.44 -4.85
N LEU A 60 -0.74 -16.49 -5.45
CA LEU A 60 0.17 -16.76 -6.57
C LEU A 60 1.56 -17.21 -6.12
N GLU A 61 1.83 -17.22 -4.81
CA GLU A 61 3.08 -17.75 -4.28
C GLU A 61 3.30 -19.20 -4.74
N GLY A 62 4.46 -19.48 -5.31
CA GLY A 62 4.82 -20.81 -5.81
C GLY A 62 4.30 -21.19 -7.20
N ILE A 63 3.53 -20.34 -7.90
CA ILE A 63 3.06 -20.63 -9.26
C ILE A 63 4.20 -20.59 -10.29
N CYS A 64 5.21 -19.77 -10.05
CA CYS A 64 6.41 -19.71 -10.87
C CYS A 64 7.58 -20.36 -10.13
N SER A 65 8.24 -21.32 -10.77
CA SER A 65 9.45 -21.97 -10.25
C SER A 65 10.57 -21.92 -11.27
N SER A 66 11.73 -21.42 -10.86
CA SER A 66 12.97 -21.50 -11.61
C SER A 66 13.86 -22.66 -11.15
N GLY A 67 13.48 -23.38 -10.08
CA GLY A 67 14.31 -24.38 -9.41
C GLY A 67 15.49 -23.80 -8.60
N LEU A 68 15.64 -22.48 -8.56
CA LEU A 68 16.72 -21.79 -7.84
C LEU A 68 16.21 -21.33 -6.46
N THR A 69 16.82 -21.85 -5.39
CA THR A 69 16.39 -21.57 -4.01
C THR A 69 16.93 -20.26 -3.44
N ASP A 70 17.90 -19.63 -4.13
CA ASP A 70 18.59 -18.43 -3.68
C ASP A 70 18.44 -17.25 -4.64
N LEU A 71 17.46 -17.31 -5.55
CA LEU A 71 17.24 -16.30 -6.60
C LEU A 71 17.03 -14.91 -6.00
N SER A 72 16.26 -14.78 -4.92
CA SER A 72 16.01 -13.49 -4.26
C SER A 72 17.29 -12.86 -3.72
N VAL A 73 18.23 -13.68 -3.22
CA VAL A 73 19.52 -13.23 -2.66
C VAL A 73 20.53 -12.92 -3.75
N ASN A 74 20.53 -13.71 -4.83
CA ASN A 74 21.54 -13.71 -5.89
C ASN A 74 21.01 -13.19 -7.23
N HIS A 75 19.95 -12.37 -7.24
CA HIS A 75 19.33 -11.88 -8.47
C HIS A 75 20.33 -11.16 -9.39
N ASP A 76 21.26 -10.38 -8.85
CA ASP A 76 22.31 -9.72 -9.65
C ASP A 76 23.25 -10.70 -10.35
N TYR A 77 23.54 -11.84 -9.72
CA TYR A 77 24.33 -12.90 -10.35
C TYR A 77 23.56 -13.50 -11.55
N TYR A 78 22.28 -13.81 -11.36
CA TYR A 78 21.47 -14.44 -12.41
C TYR A 78 21.06 -13.48 -13.53
N LEU A 79 20.82 -12.20 -13.22
CA LEU A 79 20.41 -11.20 -14.20
C LEU A 79 21.59 -10.55 -14.92
N TYR A 80 22.71 -10.34 -14.22
CA TYR A 80 23.82 -9.52 -14.72
C TYR A 80 25.18 -10.23 -14.68
N GLY A 81 25.25 -11.49 -14.23
CA GLY A 81 26.52 -12.25 -14.17
C GLY A 81 27.49 -11.75 -13.11
N GLY A 82 27.00 -11.09 -12.05
CA GLY A 82 27.82 -10.58 -10.93
C GLY A 82 28.50 -11.66 -10.08
N LYS A 83 29.01 -11.32 -8.90
CA LYS A 83 29.52 -12.34 -7.96
C LYS A 83 28.39 -12.91 -7.12
N LYS A 84 28.33 -14.24 -7.01
CA LYS A 84 27.35 -14.94 -6.17
C LYS A 84 27.68 -14.72 -4.68
N LYS A 85 26.66 -14.37 -3.89
CA LYS A 85 26.70 -14.23 -2.43
C LYS A 85 26.34 -15.57 -1.79
N TYR A 86 27.21 -16.06 -0.92
CA TYR A 86 26.99 -17.29 -0.16
C TYR A 86 26.74 -16.92 1.31
N PRO A 87 25.68 -17.46 1.95
CA PRO A 87 25.31 -17.08 3.32
C PRO A 87 26.39 -17.42 4.36
N ASP A 88 27.24 -18.42 4.08
CA ASP A 88 28.25 -18.92 5.04
C ASP A 88 29.70 -18.60 4.66
N GLY A 89 29.94 -17.70 3.70
CA GLY A 89 31.31 -17.36 3.26
C GLY A 89 32.07 -18.51 2.58
N GLY A 90 31.37 -19.58 2.17
CA GLY A 90 31.91 -20.62 1.31
C GLY A 90 32.30 -20.04 -0.05
N LYS A 91 33.53 -20.33 -0.49
CA LYS A 91 34.04 -19.99 -1.82
C LYS A 91 33.38 -20.83 -2.91
#